data_AF-A0A935BVH1-F1
#
_entry.id   AF-A0A935BVH1-F1
#
_cell.length_a   1.000
_cell.length_b   1.000
_cell.length_c   1.000
_cell.angle_alpha   90.00
_cell.angle_beta   90.00
_cell.angle_gamma   90.00
#
_symmetry.space_group_name_H-M   'P 1'
#
loop_
_entity.id
_entity.type
_entity.pdbx_description
1 polymer ?
#
loop_
_entity_poly.entity_id
_entity_poly.type
_entity_poly.pdbx_seq_one_letter_code
_entity_poly.pdbx_strand_id
1 'polypeptide(L)'
;MPIALGADWAPSGCRNMLGELKVARAVSEQLGGLFTAQELVATVTAAPARMVGWHRSVGTLAPGLLADVLVLRGTAADPYTHIISAHESDVAAVLIDGRPRLASAELALGDPASCESLTIGGRTYLLDLTELNEDNLGGMRLSTATAKLAYGLAHLPDLASTFQPAMAALVEGPPQAYWLEDEFSNDSASSLEFNPMALPTKALRLDPITACDDPSFPQRMRASPNLPEYVKVVF
;
A
#
# COMPACT_ATOMS: atom_id res chain seq x y z
N MET A 1 -12.57 -21.60 10.20
CA MET A 1 -11.90 -21.34 8.91
C MET A 1 -10.78 -20.32 9.14
N PRO A 2 -9.60 -20.48 8.53
CA PRO A 2 -8.56 -19.44 8.55
C PRO A 2 -9.04 -18.19 7.80
N ILE A 3 -8.74 -17.00 8.35
CA ILE A 3 -9.06 -15.70 7.76
C ILE A 3 -7.78 -14.88 7.68
N ALA A 4 -7.58 -14.18 6.56
CA ALA A 4 -6.55 -13.18 6.38
C ALA A 4 -7.18 -11.88 5.87
N LEU A 5 -6.54 -10.76 6.19
CA LEU A 5 -6.96 -9.42 5.78
C LEU A 5 -5.93 -8.85 4.81
N GLY A 6 -6.39 -8.14 3.78
CA GLY A 6 -5.56 -7.47 2.78
C GLY A 6 -6.20 -6.16 2.36
N ALA A 7 -5.36 -5.18 2.00
CA ALA A 7 -5.80 -3.83 1.66
C ALA A 7 -6.28 -3.65 0.22
N ASP A 8 -6.38 -4.74 -0.55
CA ASP A 8 -6.65 -4.71 -1.98
C ASP A 8 -5.74 -3.69 -2.72
N TRP A 9 -6.22 -2.99 -3.75
CA TRP A 9 -5.47 -1.98 -4.49
C TRP A 9 -5.99 -0.56 -4.22
N ALA A 10 -5.16 0.43 -4.58
CA ALA A 10 -5.32 1.83 -4.15
C ALA A 10 -6.71 2.49 -4.41
N PRO A 11 -7.47 2.13 -5.46
CA PRO A 11 -8.82 2.68 -5.69
C PRO A 11 -9.93 2.10 -4.80
N SER A 12 -9.78 0.87 -4.30
CA SER A 12 -10.86 0.13 -3.62
C SER A 12 -10.60 -0.14 -2.14
N GLY A 13 -9.35 -0.15 -1.67
CA GLY A 13 -9.03 -0.43 -0.28
C GLY A 13 -8.24 0.66 0.44
N CYS A 14 -7.88 0.42 1.69
CA CYS A 14 -7.03 1.34 2.45
C CYS A 14 -5.65 1.47 1.81
N ARG A 15 -4.95 2.58 2.07
CA ARG A 15 -3.56 2.77 1.60
C ARG A 15 -2.58 1.73 2.16
N ASN A 16 -2.91 1.10 3.29
CA ASN A 16 -2.03 0.17 4.00
C ASN A 16 -2.82 -0.71 5.00
N MET A 17 -2.13 -1.71 5.57
CA MET A 17 -2.69 -2.64 6.55
C MET A 17 -3.11 -2.00 7.89
N LEU A 18 -2.53 -0.84 8.26
CA LEU A 18 -2.94 -0.14 9.49
C LEU A 18 -4.33 0.47 9.34
N GLY A 19 -4.72 0.89 8.13
CA GLY A 19 -6.08 1.30 7.80
C GLY A 19 -7.04 0.12 7.87
N GLU A 20 -6.68 -0.99 7.21
CA GLU A 20 -7.50 -2.20 7.19
C GLU A 20 -7.79 -2.75 8.59
N LEU A 21 -6.78 -2.78 9.48
CA LEU A 21 -6.98 -3.21 10.87
C LEU A 21 -8.00 -2.34 11.62
N LYS A 22 -8.04 -1.02 11.36
CA LYS A 22 -9.02 -0.11 11.98
C LYS A 22 -10.42 -0.37 11.46
N VAL A 23 -10.56 -0.56 10.15
CA VAL A 23 -11.84 -0.90 9.51
C VAL A 23 -12.34 -2.26 10.04
N ALA A 24 -11.49 -3.28 10.04
CA ALA A 24 -11.82 -4.61 10.56
C ALA A 24 -12.21 -4.57 12.04
N ARG A 25 -11.54 -3.75 12.87
CA ARG A 25 -11.93 -3.53 14.26
C ARG A 25 -13.31 -2.89 14.38
N ALA A 26 -13.59 -1.82 13.63
CA ALA A 26 -14.89 -1.16 13.65
C ALA A 26 -16.04 -2.09 13.22
N VAL A 27 -15.81 -2.92 12.20
CA VAL A 27 -16.78 -3.94 11.77
C VAL A 27 -16.98 -5.01 12.85
N SER A 28 -15.88 -5.51 13.44
CA SER A 28 -15.93 -6.48 14.54
C SER A 28 -16.75 -5.95 15.73
N GLU A 29 -16.53 -4.70 16.13
CA GLU A 29 -17.24 -4.03 17.21
C GLU A 29 -18.74 -3.87 16.91
N GLN A 30 -19.06 -3.43 15.68
CA GLN A 30 -20.44 -3.29 15.23
C GLN A 30 -21.21 -4.62 15.23
N LEU A 31 -20.52 -5.74 15.03
CA LEU A 31 -21.07 -7.09 15.04
C LEU A 31 -20.98 -7.78 16.42
N GLY A 32 -20.77 -7.02 17.50
CA GLY A 32 -20.80 -7.54 18.87
C GLY A 32 -19.44 -8.00 19.40
N GLY A 33 -18.34 -7.52 18.81
CA GLY A 33 -16.97 -7.84 19.27
C GLY A 33 -16.51 -9.23 18.85
N LEU A 34 -16.55 -9.52 17.55
CA LEU A 34 -16.24 -10.85 16.99
C LEU A 34 -14.80 -11.32 17.22
N PHE A 35 -13.86 -10.39 17.23
CA PHE A 35 -12.43 -10.66 17.31
C PHE A 35 -11.76 -9.85 18.42
N THR A 36 -10.87 -10.50 19.14
CA THR A 36 -9.89 -9.83 20.00
C THR A 36 -8.86 -9.07 19.16
N ALA A 37 -8.18 -8.10 19.78
CA ALA A 37 -7.11 -7.36 19.10
C ALA A 37 -5.98 -8.29 18.62
N GLN A 38 -5.64 -9.32 19.40
CA GLN A 38 -4.64 -10.32 19.02
C GLN A 38 -5.07 -11.14 17.80
N GLU A 39 -6.34 -11.55 17.72
CA GLU A 39 -6.86 -12.28 16.56
C GLU A 39 -6.82 -11.41 15.30
N LEU A 40 -7.21 -10.13 15.39
CA LEU A 40 -7.11 -9.20 14.27
C LEU A 40 -5.67 -9.05 13.78
N VAL A 41 -4.70 -8.85 14.69
CA VAL A 41 -3.27 -8.76 14.31
C VAL A 41 -2.77 -10.07 13.70
N ALA A 42 -3.27 -11.23 14.16
CA ALA A 42 -2.93 -12.51 13.57
C ALA A 42 -3.41 -12.64 12.11
N THR A 43 -4.54 -12.02 11.73
CA THR A 43 -5.06 -12.02 10.35
C THR A 43 -4.18 -11.30 9.34
N VAL A 44 -3.23 -10.47 9.80
CA VAL A 44 -2.28 -9.73 8.94
C VAL A 44 -0.84 -10.18 9.13
N THR A 45 -0.59 -11.21 9.96
CA THR A 45 0.75 -11.72 10.26
C THR A 45 0.80 -13.26 10.15
N ALA A 46 0.52 -13.97 11.24
CA ALA A 46 0.72 -15.40 11.35
C ALA A 46 -0.28 -16.23 10.52
N ALA A 47 -1.52 -15.75 10.36
CA ALA A 47 -2.54 -16.45 9.59
C ALA A 47 -2.22 -16.49 8.08
N PRO A 48 -1.97 -15.35 7.38
CA PRO A 48 -1.61 -15.39 5.97
C PRO A 48 -0.31 -16.17 5.72
N ALA A 49 0.70 -16.04 6.59
CA ALA A 49 1.93 -16.83 6.49
C ALA A 49 1.66 -18.34 6.54
N ARG A 50 0.73 -18.81 7.38
CA ARG A 50 0.31 -20.23 7.37
C ARG A 50 -0.44 -20.59 6.09
N MET A 51 -1.37 -19.74 5.64
CA MET A 51 -2.21 -19.98 4.47
C MET A 51 -1.39 -20.14 3.18
N VAL A 52 -0.31 -19.37 3.01
CA VAL A 52 0.58 -19.45 1.85
C VAL A 52 1.78 -20.39 2.05
N GLY A 53 1.85 -21.11 3.18
CA GLY A 53 2.91 -22.07 3.46
C GLY A 53 4.25 -21.48 3.94
N TRP A 54 4.31 -20.20 4.27
CA TRP A 54 5.52 -19.47 4.69
C TRP A 54 5.76 -19.38 6.19
N HIS A 55 4.87 -19.96 7.02
CA HIS A 55 4.95 -19.92 8.48
C HIS A 55 6.23 -20.48 9.11
N ARG A 56 7.04 -21.23 8.35
CA ARG A 56 8.36 -21.70 8.79
C ARG A 56 9.46 -20.65 8.63
N SER A 57 9.15 -19.52 7.99
CA SER A 57 10.09 -18.45 7.68
C SER A 57 9.64 -17.11 8.25
N VAL A 58 8.35 -16.78 8.19
CA VAL A 58 7.82 -15.44 8.55
C VAL A 58 6.46 -15.50 9.25
N GLY A 59 5.97 -14.34 9.71
CA GLY A 59 4.63 -14.14 10.25
C GLY A 59 4.52 -14.32 11.77
N THR A 60 5.60 -14.74 12.45
CA THR A 60 5.66 -14.84 13.92
C THR A 60 7.07 -14.54 14.39
N LEU A 61 7.21 -13.83 15.50
CA LEU A 61 8.52 -13.61 16.13
C LEU A 61 8.89 -14.85 16.95
N ALA A 62 9.77 -15.69 16.40
CA ALA A 62 10.25 -16.90 17.05
C ALA A 62 11.70 -17.23 16.62
N PRO A 63 12.50 -17.89 17.47
CA PRO A 63 13.84 -18.32 17.09
C PRO A 63 13.82 -19.20 15.83
N GLY A 64 14.74 -18.93 14.91
CA GLY A 64 14.89 -19.67 13.64
C GLY A 64 14.06 -19.13 12.46
N LEU A 65 13.25 -18.09 12.67
CA LEU A 65 12.52 -17.38 11.60
C LEU A 65 13.29 -16.13 11.17
N LEU A 66 12.96 -15.60 9.99
CA LEU A 66 13.51 -14.34 9.48
C LEU A 66 13.12 -13.18 10.39
N ALA A 67 14.02 -12.20 10.53
CA ALA A 67 13.79 -11.01 11.34
C ALA A 67 12.97 -9.95 10.58
N ASP A 68 11.75 -10.32 10.20
CA ASP A 68 10.75 -9.44 9.62
C ASP A 68 9.99 -8.75 10.75
N VAL A 69 10.36 -7.50 11.04
CA VAL A 69 9.95 -6.79 12.26
C VAL A 69 9.40 -5.42 11.94
N LEU A 70 8.21 -5.14 12.48
CA LEU A 70 7.66 -3.79 12.59
C LEU A 70 7.94 -3.26 14.00
N VAL A 71 8.56 -2.09 14.09
CA VAL A 71 8.77 -1.36 15.34
C VAL A 71 7.86 -0.15 15.36
N LEU A 72 7.00 -0.06 16.37
CA LEU A 72 6.10 1.08 16.58
C LEU A 72 6.58 1.90 17.79
N ARG A 73 6.39 3.22 17.73
CA ARG A 73 6.65 4.11 18.86
C ARG A 73 5.58 3.95 19.94
N GLY A 74 5.98 4.26 21.16
CA GLY A 74 5.08 4.30 22.31
C GLY A 74 4.96 2.97 23.04
N THR A 75 4.39 3.04 24.24
CA THR A 75 4.14 1.89 25.11
C THR A 75 2.69 1.98 25.59
N ALA A 76 1.81 1.19 25.00
CA ALA A 76 0.44 1.04 25.48
C ALA A 76 0.32 -0.13 26.46
N ALA A 77 -0.75 -0.14 27.26
CA ALA A 77 -1.04 -1.25 28.18
C ALA A 77 -1.32 -2.57 27.43
N ASP A 78 -2.06 -2.51 26.32
CA ASP A 78 -2.27 -3.64 25.41
C ASP A 78 -1.51 -3.43 24.09
N PRO A 79 -0.46 -4.21 23.80
CA PRO A 79 0.33 -4.05 22.57
C PRO A 79 -0.45 -4.37 21.30
N TYR A 80 -1.46 -5.24 21.33
CA TYR A 80 -2.22 -5.57 20.12
C TYR A 80 -3.19 -4.44 19.75
N THR A 81 -3.88 -3.86 20.73
CA THR A 81 -4.68 -2.65 20.52
C THR A 81 -3.81 -1.50 20.00
N HIS A 82 -2.58 -1.36 20.49
CA HIS A 82 -1.62 -0.35 20.04
C HIS A 82 -1.31 -0.47 18.54
N ILE A 83 -1.03 -1.69 18.07
CA ILE A 83 -0.78 -1.97 16.64
C ILE A 83 -1.98 -1.53 15.79
N ILE A 84 -3.21 -1.83 16.22
CA ILE A 84 -4.42 -1.48 15.47
C ILE A 84 -4.62 0.04 15.42
N SER A 85 -4.37 0.74 16.53
CA SER A 85 -4.51 2.20 16.59
C SER A 85 -3.38 2.98 15.91
N ALA A 86 -2.25 2.36 15.62
CA ALA A 86 -1.07 3.04 15.10
C ALA A 86 -1.31 3.69 13.73
N HIS A 87 -0.71 4.85 13.52
CA HIS A 87 -0.65 5.54 12.24
C HIS A 87 0.73 5.32 11.57
N GLU A 88 0.86 5.65 10.29
CA GLU A 88 2.14 5.54 9.57
C GLU A 88 3.25 6.35 10.25
N SER A 89 2.92 7.50 10.86
CA SER A 89 3.85 8.31 11.64
C SER A 89 4.32 7.66 12.94
N ASP A 90 3.62 6.63 13.44
CA ASP A 90 4.01 5.86 14.63
C ASP A 90 5.03 4.77 14.30
N VAL A 91 5.19 4.41 13.03
CA VAL A 91 6.20 3.43 12.60
C VAL A 91 7.59 4.00 12.86
N ALA A 92 8.35 3.33 13.72
CA ALA A 92 9.72 3.71 14.06
C ALA A 92 10.72 3.04 13.12
N ALA A 93 10.50 1.76 12.79
CA ALA A 93 11.30 1.02 11.83
C ALA A 93 10.54 -0.15 11.21
N VAL A 94 10.95 -0.54 10.01
CA VAL A 94 10.57 -1.78 9.33
C VAL A 94 11.85 -2.50 8.94
N LEU A 95 11.99 -3.73 9.41
CA LEU A 95 13.11 -4.62 9.08
C LEU A 95 12.57 -5.78 8.25
N ILE A 96 13.34 -6.17 7.22
CA ILE A 96 13.10 -7.37 6.43
C ILE A 96 14.39 -8.18 6.48
N ASP A 97 14.29 -9.43 6.95
CA ASP A 97 15.45 -10.29 7.21
C ASP A 97 16.53 -9.59 8.07
N GLY A 98 16.10 -8.85 9.08
CA GLY A 98 16.98 -8.12 10.00
C GLY A 98 17.66 -6.88 9.41
N ARG A 99 17.52 -6.62 8.10
CA ARG A 99 18.00 -5.39 7.44
C ARG A 99 16.96 -4.27 7.62
N PRO A 100 17.31 -3.13 8.23
CA PRO A 100 16.42 -1.97 8.31
C PRO A 100 16.12 -1.44 6.90
N ARG A 101 14.86 -1.54 6.48
CA ARG A 101 14.38 -1.02 5.19
C ARG A 101 13.83 0.39 5.32
N LEU A 102 13.21 0.66 6.46
CA LEU A 102 12.79 2.00 6.87
C LEU A 102 13.19 2.15 8.32
N ALA A 103 13.82 3.25 8.69
CA ALA A 103 14.11 3.56 10.09
C ALA A 103 14.06 5.05 10.34
N SER A 104 13.47 5.44 11.47
CA SER A 104 13.54 6.82 11.93
C SER A 104 14.99 7.20 12.17
N ALA A 105 15.35 8.43 11.77
CA ALA A 105 16.70 8.96 12.01
C ALA A 105 17.11 8.93 13.50
N GLU A 106 16.14 8.91 14.42
CA GLU A 106 16.34 8.82 15.87
C GLU A 106 16.88 7.45 16.34
N LEU A 107 16.67 6.37 15.57
CA LEU A 107 17.04 5.00 15.99
C LEU A 107 18.50 4.63 15.65
N ALA A 108 19.22 5.48 14.90
CA ALA A 108 20.57 5.20 14.41
C ALA A 108 20.68 3.82 13.70
N LEU A 109 19.64 3.44 12.96
CA LEU A 109 19.59 2.23 12.13
C LEU A 109 19.71 2.62 10.65
N GLY A 110 20.46 1.84 9.88
CA GLY A 110 20.77 2.12 8.47
C GLY A 110 22.01 2.99 8.29
N ASP A 111 22.48 3.11 7.05
CA ASP A 111 23.66 3.89 6.68
C ASP A 111 23.25 5.08 5.79
N PRO A 112 23.40 6.33 6.24
CA PRO A 112 23.05 7.52 5.45
C PRO A 112 23.76 7.60 4.09
N ALA A 113 24.90 6.92 3.89
CA ALA A 113 25.60 6.91 2.61
C ALA A 113 24.93 6.01 1.56
N SER A 114 24.29 4.93 1.99
CA SER A 114 23.59 3.97 1.12
C SER A 114 22.07 4.15 1.11
N CYS A 115 21.49 4.76 2.15
CA CYS A 115 20.07 5.04 2.26
C CYS A 115 19.65 6.37 1.59
N GLU A 116 18.35 6.52 1.40
CA GLU A 116 17.70 7.77 1.02
C GLU A 116 16.94 8.37 2.20
N SER A 117 17.02 9.68 2.38
CA SER A 117 16.25 10.39 3.39
C SER A 117 14.87 10.77 2.84
N LEU A 118 13.81 10.51 3.60
CA LEU A 118 12.46 10.99 3.31
C LEU A 118 11.75 11.50 4.56
N THR A 119 10.67 12.24 4.35
CA THR A 119 9.80 12.73 5.42
C THR A 119 8.45 12.03 5.35
N ILE A 120 8.01 11.44 6.46
CA ILE A 120 6.68 10.83 6.62
C ILE A 120 6.02 11.43 7.86
N GLY A 121 4.84 12.04 7.70
CA GLY A 121 4.10 12.64 8.81
C GLY A 121 4.91 13.69 9.58
N GLY A 122 5.75 14.46 8.87
CA GLY A 122 6.65 15.47 9.44
C GLY A 122 7.92 14.93 10.09
N ARG A 123 8.19 13.63 10.04
CA ARG A 123 9.39 13.00 10.63
C ARG A 123 10.35 12.50 9.58
N THR A 124 11.65 12.56 9.88
CA THR A 124 12.71 12.11 8.98
C THR A 124 13.01 10.62 9.18
N TYR A 125 13.09 9.90 8.05
CA TYR A 125 13.42 8.50 7.95
C TYR A 125 14.58 8.28 6.98
N LEU A 126 15.37 7.23 7.24
CA LEU A 126 16.25 6.60 6.28
C LEU A 126 15.51 5.42 5.64
N LEU A 127 15.56 5.34 4.33
CA LEU A 127 14.95 4.30 3.51
C LEU A 127 16.03 3.58 2.70
N ASP A 128 16.02 2.26 2.78
CA ASP A 128 16.92 1.37 2.07
C ASP A 128 16.14 0.47 1.11
N LEU A 129 16.00 0.93 -0.13
CA LEU A 129 15.47 0.16 -1.25
C LEU A 129 16.59 -0.43 -2.13
N THR A 130 17.85 -0.32 -1.71
CA THR A 130 18.97 -0.75 -2.55
C THR A 130 19.08 -2.26 -2.55
N GLU A 131 18.75 -2.86 -3.69
CA GLU A 131 19.03 -4.26 -4.00
C GLU A 131 20.28 -4.37 -4.86
N LEU A 132 21.05 -5.43 -4.64
CA LEU A 132 22.27 -5.73 -5.40
C LEU A 132 21.98 -6.26 -6.82
N ASN A 133 20.70 -6.34 -7.21
CA ASN A 133 20.28 -6.97 -8.45
C ASN A 133 20.59 -6.10 -9.67
N GLU A 134 20.92 -6.76 -10.79
CA GLU A 134 21.23 -6.16 -12.09
C GLU A 134 19.98 -5.82 -12.93
N ASP A 135 18.81 -5.70 -12.32
CA ASP A 135 17.62 -5.30 -13.07
C ASP A 135 17.65 -3.79 -13.38
N ASN A 136 16.79 -3.37 -14.32
CA ASN A 136 16.73 -1.97 -14.77
C ASN A 136 16.25 -0.99 -13.68
N LEU A 137 15.84 -1.49 -12.51
CA LEU A 137 15.44 -0.71 -11.35
C LEU A 137 16.51 -0.70 -10.25
N GLY A 138 17.56 -1.53 -10.37
CA GLY A 138 18.71 -1.58 -9.48
C GLY A 138 19.30 -0.18 -9.23
N GLY A 139 19.41 0.19 -7.96
CA GLY A 139 19.96 1.48 -7.53
C GLY A 139 19.05 2.71 -7.76
N MET A 140 17.80 2.53 -8.25
CA MET A 140 16.87 3.65 -8.39
C MET A 140 16.40 4.16 -7.01
N ARG A 141 16.64 5.44 -6.73
CA ARG A 141 16.10 6.13 -5.56
C ARG A 141 14.59 6.31 -5.65
N LEU A 142 13.90 6.27 -4.51
CA LEU A 142 12.47 6.55 -4.42
C LEU A 142 12.12 7.95 -4.93
N SER A 143 12.93 8.97 -4.62
CA SER A 143 12.75 10.32 -5.17
C SER A 143 12.81 10.34 -6.70
N THR A 144 13.70 9.55 -7.30
CA THR A 144 13.84 9.45 -8.75
C THR A 144 12.61 8.78 -9.37
N ALA A 145 12.16 7.67 -8.79
CA ALA A 145 10.94 6.98 -9.23
C ALA A 145 9.71 7.91 -9.11
N THR A 146 9.55 8.57 -7.97
CA THR A 146 8.46 9.52 -7.69
C THR A 146 8.48 10.68 -8.68
N ALA A 147 9.65 11.27 -8.95
CA ALA A 147 9.76 12.38 -9.91
C ALA A 147 9.40 11.94 -11.34
N LYS A 148 9.87 10.75 -11.77
CA LYS A 148 9.54 10.20 -13.09
C LYS A 148 8.04 9.92 -13.23
N LEU A 149 7.42 9.31 -12.21
CA LEU A 149 5.98 9.03 -12.21
C LEU A 149 5.15 10.32 -12.16
N ALA A 150 5.53 11.28 -11.32
CA ALA A 150 4.85 12.57 -11.23
C ALA A 150 4.91 13.32 -12.57
N TYR A 151 6.08 13.33 -13.23
CA TYR A 151 6.22 13.91 -14.55
C TYR A 151 5.36 13.17 -15.58
N GLY A 152 5.43 11.83 -15.61
CA GLY A 152 4.67 11.00 -16.53
C GLY A 152 3.17 11.21 -16.41
N LEU A 153 2.64 11.18 -15.19
CA LEU A 153 1.23 11.41 -14.90
C LEU A 153 0.77 12.81 -15.30
N ALA A 154 1.57 13.85 -15.03
CA ALA A 154 1.23 15.23 -15.38
C ALA A 154 1.25 15.48 -16.90
N HIS A 155 2.06 14.75 -17.66
CA HIS A 155 2.25 14.92 -19.12
C HIS A 155 1.69 13.74 -19.92
N LEU A 156 0.77 12.96 -19.34
CA LEU A 156 0.15 11.81 -20.01
C LEU A 156 -0.37 12.11 -21.43
N PRO A 157 -1.07 13.24 -21.69
CA PRO A 157 -1.56 13.53 -23.04
C PRO A 157 -0.43 13.65 -24.07
N ASP A 158 0.64 14.37 -23.71
CA ASP A 158 1.76 14.64 -24.59
C ASP A 158 2.57 13.37 -24.84
N LEU A 159 2.83 12.60 -23.77
CA LEU A 159 3.55 11.33 -23.85
C LEU A 159 2.78 10.32 -24.70
N ALA A 160 1.46 10.19 -24.49
CA ALA A 160 0.63 9.27 -25.27
C ALA A 160 0.65 9.58 -26.76
N SER A 161 0.63 10.86 -27.14
CA SER A 161 0.75 11.27 -28.55
C SER A 161 2.10 10.86 -29.17
N THR A 162 3.16 10.82 -28.38
CA THR A 162 4.51 10.42 -28.81
C THR A 162 4.62 8.90 -28.97
N PHE A 163 3.95 8.13 -28.11
CA PHE A 163 3.97 6.66 -28.15
C PHE A 163 2.97 6.06 -29.14
N GLN A 164 1.93 6.80 -29.52
CA GLN A 164 0.85 6.37 -30.43
C GLN A 164 1.37 5.73 -31.73
N PRO A 165 2.35 6.32 -32.46
CA PRO A 165 2.87 5.73 -33.70
C PRO A 165 3.62 4.41 -33.48
N ALA A 166 4.37 4.28 -32.38
CA ALA A 166 5.12 3.06 -32.06
C ALA A 166 4.20 1.94 -31.57
N MET A 167 3.18 2.28 -30.78
CA MET A 167 2.16 1.33 -30.31
C MET A 167 1.29 0.83 -31.46
N ALA A 168 0.92 1.71 -32.40
CA ALA A 168 0.16 1.34 -33.59
C ALA A 168 0.90 0.29 -34.46
N ALA A 169 2.23 0.35 -34.51
CA ALA A 169 3.06 -0.64 -35.20
C ALA A 169 3.15 -2.00 -34.46
N LEU A 170 2.90 -2.02 -33.14
CA LEU A 170 2.93 -3.22 -32.30
C LEU A 170 1.56 -3.91 -32.19
N VAL A 171 0.46 -3.21 -32.51
CA VAL A 171 -0.93 -3.67 -32.35
C VAL A 171 -1.58 -3.93 -33.73
N GLU A 172 -0.80 -4.29 -34.76
CA GLU A 172 -1.37 -4.70 -36.06
C GLU A 172 -2.28 -5.94 -35.87
N GLY A 173 -3.60 -5.70 -35.86
CA GLY A 173 -4.64 -6.70 -35.69
C GLY A 173 -6.02 -6.06 -35.56
N PRO A 174 -7.12 -6.81 -35.79
CA PRO A 174 -8.47 -6.30 -35.58
C PRO A 174 -8.67 -5.88 -34.11
N PRO A 175 -9.51 -4.86 -33.83
CA PRO A 175 -9.74 -4.39 -32.47
C PRO A 175 -10.18 -5.54 -31.57
N GLN A 176 -9.43 -5.78 -30.49
CA GLN A 176 -9.79 -6.77 -29.48
C GLN A 176 -10.75 -6.12 -28.47
N ALA A 177 -11.92 -6.74 -28.27
CA ALA A 177 -12.82 -6.35 -27.20
C ALA A 177 -12.25 -6.86 -25.87
N TYR A 178 -11.86 -5.94 -24.99
CA TYR A 178 -11.46 -6.25 -23.62
C TYR A 178 -12.62 -5.97 -22.67
N TRP A 179 -12.82 -6.86 -21.70
CA TRP A 179 -13.87 -6.76 -20.71
C TRP A 179 -13.22 -6.40 -19.37
N LEU A 180 -13.55 -5.23 -18.82
CA LEU A 180 -13.29 -4.93 -17.42
C LEU A 180 -14.57 -5.25 -16.64
N GLU A 181 -14.54 -6.32 -15.85
CA GLU A 181 -15.56 -6.56 -14.85
C GLU A 181 -15.23 -5.73 -13.61
N ASP A 182 -16.09 -4.76 -13.30
CA ASP A 182 -16.06 -4.04 -12.03
C ASP A 182 -16.98 -4.77 -11.03
N GLU A 183 -16.40 -5.62 -10.18
CA GLU A 183 -17.14 -6.44 -9.21
C GLU A 183 -17.84 -5.61 -8.11
N PHE A 184 -17.59 -4.29 -8.03
CA PHE A 184 -18.13 -3.41 -7.00
C PHE A 184 -19.36 -2.59 -7.44
N SER A 185 -19.85 -2.81 -8.66
CA SER A 185 -21.01 -2.13 -9.22
C SER A 185 -22.12 -3.15 -9.59
N ASN A 186 -23.36 -2.87 -9.19
CA ASN A 186 -24.52 -3.66 -9.61
C ASN A 186 -24.89 -3.43 -11.10
N ASP A 187 -24.25 -2.46 -11.76
CA ASP A 187 -24.32 -2.31 -13.21
C ASP A 187 -23.31 -3.25 -13.85
N SER A 188 -23.84 -4.35 -14.36
CA SER A 188 -23.10 -5.44 -15.01
C SER A 188 -22.34 -4.93 -16.24
N ALA A 189 -21.06 -5.32 -16.34
CA ALA A 189 -20.25 -5.38 -17.56
C ALA A 189 -20.65 -4.39 -18.66
N SER A 190 -20.31 -3.11 -18.50
CA SER A 190 -20.26 -2.24 -19.67
C SER A 190 -19.15 -2.77 -20.58
N SER A 191 -19.52 -3.19 -21.79
CA SER A 191 -18.57 -3.42 -22.87
C SER A 191 -17.86 -2.10 -23.13
N LEU A 192 -16.70 -1.88 -22.52
CA LEU A 192 -15.79 -0.86 -22.99
C LEU A 192 -15.18 -1.43 -24.27
N GLU A 193 -15.68 -1.02 -25.44
CA GLU A 193 -14.92 -1.14 -26.67
C GLU A 193 -13.63 -0.34 -26.48
N PHE A 194 -12.62 -1.04 -25.99
CA PHE A 194 -11.36 -0.46 -25.60
C PHE A 194 -10.55 -0.28 -26.88
N ASN A 195 -10.57 0.94 -27.42
CA ASN A 195 -9.58 1.32 -28.40
C ASN A 195 -8.32 1.76 -27.62
N PRO A 196 -7.26 0.91 -27.54
CA PRO A 196 -6.03 1.29 -26.84
C PRO A 196 -5.39 2.54 -27.45
N MET A 197 -5.72 2.85 -28.71
CA MET A 197 -5.26 4.04 -29.42
C MET A 197 -6.05 5.31 -29.08
N ALA A 198 -7.18 5.22 -28.37
CA ALA A 198 -8.06 6.35 -28.06
C ALA A 198 -8.36 6.50 -26.56
N LEU A 199 -7.47 5.97 -25.70
CA LEU A 199 -7.62 6.16 -24.26
C LEU A 199 -7.64 7.64 -23.92
N PRO A 200 -8.65 8.14 -23.18
CA PRO A 200 -8.69 9.53 -22.75
C PRO A 200 -7.56 9.77 -21.76
N THR A 201 -6.42 10.22 -22.27
CA THR A 201 -5.27 10.61 -21.45
C THR A 201 -5.53 12.01 -20.93
N LYS A 202 -5.88 12.11 -19.65
CA LYS A 202 -5.91 13.37 -18.91
C LYS A 202 -4.64 13.47 -18.09
N ALA A 203 -4.17 14.69 -17.85
CA ALA A 203 -3.12 14.93 -16.87
C ALA A 203 -3.62 14.46 -15.49
N LEU A 204 -2.79 13.68 -14.80
CA LEU A 204 -3.04 13.15 -13.47
C LEU A 204 -1.97 13.68 -12.50
N ARG A 205 -2.34 13.74 -11.22
CA ARG A 205 -1.42 14.06 -10.13
C ARG A 205 -1.05 12.76 -9.43
N LEU A 206 0.24 12.59 -9.14
CA LEU A 206 0.68 11.53 -8.24
C LEU A 206 0.28 11.90 -6.81
N ASP A 207 -0.49 11.03 -6.16
CA ASP A 207 -0.83 11.18 -4.75
C ASP A 207 0.40 10.99 -3.85
N PRO A 208 0.40 11.57 -2.63
CA PRO A 208 1.41 11.25 -1.62
C PRO A 208 1.49 9.74 -1.35
N ILE A 209 2.69 9.27 -1.01
CA ILE A 209 2.95 7.83 -0.83
C ILE A 209 2.29 7.24 0.43
N THR A 210 2.08 8.08 1.46
CA THR A 210 1.48 7.71 2.74
C THR A 210 0.11 8.36 2.88
N ALA A 211 -0.79 7.71 3.62
CA ALA A 211 -2.09 8.28 3.97
C ALA A 211 -1.94 9.51 4.90
N CYS A 212 -0.98 9.50 5.83
CA CYS A 212 -0.77 10.60 6.76
C CYS A 212 -0.27 11.89 6.10
N ASP A 213 0.37 11.79 4.93
CA ASP A 213 0.81 12.95 4.14
C ASP A 213 -0.20 13.35 3.05
N ASP A 214 -1.34 12.65 2.94
CA ASP A 214 -2.46 12.98 2.06
C ASP A 214 -3.66 13.54 2.86
N PRO A 215 -3.77 14.88 3.03
CA PRO A 215 -4.87 15.48 3.80
C PRO A 215 -6.24 15.26 3.15
N SER A 216 -6.28 14.92 1.87
CA SER A 216 -7.52 14.66 1.14
C SER A 216 -7.99 13.21 1.24
N PHE A 217 -7.10 12.27 1.64
CA PHE A 217 -7.45 10.87 1.78
C PHE A 217 -8.58 10.62 2.80
N PRO A 218 -8.49 11.10 4.06
CA PRO A 218 -9.60 10.93 5.01
C PRO A 218 -10.92 11.54 4.53
N GLN A 219 -10.85 12.67 3.81
CA GLN A 219 -12.03 13.33 3.26
C GLN A 219 -12.69 12.47 2.19
N ARG A 220 -11.91 11.86 1.29
CA ARG A 220 -12.42 10.92 0.28
C ARG A 220 -13.07 9.70 0.92
N MET A 221 -12.44 9.12 1.94
CA MET A 221 -12.99 7.96 2.64
C MET A 221 -14.33 8.30 3.32
N ARG A 222 -14.41 9.42 4.05
CA ARG A 222 -15.69 9.85 4.68
C ARG A 222 -16.77 10.23 3.65
N ALA A 223 -16.38 10.73 2.48
CA ALA A 223 -17.31 11.05 1.40
C ALA A 223 -17.78 9.81 0.61
N SER A 224 -17.12 8.66 0.77
CA SER A 224 -17.46 7.45 0.02
C SER A 224 -18.89 6.99 0.31
N PRO A 225 -19.74 6.80 -0.71
CA PRO A 225 -21.10 6.26 -0.53
C PRO A 225 -21.08 4.77 -0.20
N ASN A 226 -19.98 4.08 -0.50
CA ASN A 226 -19.84 2.63 -0.30
C ASN A 226 -19.39 2.26 1.12
N LEU A 227 -19.02 3.25 1.95
CA LEU A 227 -18.62 3.01 3.33
C LEU A 227 -19.78 3.27 4.31
N PRO A 228 -20.09 2.33 5.22
CA PRO A 228 -21.04 2.59 6.29
C PRO A 228 -20.57 3.71 7.23
N GLU A 229 -21.51 4.47 7.80
CA GLU A 229 -21.18 5.60 8.71
C GLU A 229 -20.33 5.18 9.90
N TYR A 230 -20.55 4.00 10.47
CA TYR A 230 -19.76 3.50 11.60
C TYR A 230 -18.30 3.16 11.22
N VAL A 231 -18.00 2.96 9.93
CA VAL A 231 -16.62 2.77 9.45
C VAL A 231 -15.96 4.12 9.17
N LYS A 232 -16.72 5.11 8.66
CA LYS A 232 -16.18 6.42 8.29
C LYS A 232 -15.48 7.15 9.44
N VAL A 233 -15.84 6.86 10.69
CA VAL A 233 -15.23 7.46 11.89
C VAL A 233 -13.78 7.04 12.14
N VAL A 234 -13.29 5.99 11.48
CA VAL A 234 -11.90 5.52 11.65
C VAL A 234 -10.89 6.25 10.76
N PHE A 235 -11.38 7.03 9.80
CA PHE A 235 -10.60 7.91 8.93
C PHE A 235 -10.74 9.33 9.43
#